data_AF-A0A1S0TGA3-F1
#
_entry.id   AF-A0A1S0TGA3-F1
#
_cell.length_a   1.000
_cell.length_b   1.000
_cell.length_c   1.000
_cell.angle_alpha   90.00
_cell.angle_beta   90.00
_cell.angle_gamma   90.00
#
_symmetry.space_group_name_H-M   'P 1'
#
loop_
_entity.id
_entity.type
_entity.pdbx_description
1 polymer ?
#
loop_
_entity_poly.entity_id
_entity_poly.type
_entity_poly.pdbx_seq_one_letter_code
_entity_poly.pdbx_strand_id
1 'polypeptide(L)'
;KYNDDKATNGVIIGIDISGDPKYDARKFLPLLRKVKDDFPVIAFHLAEMKEYMDEVEECVLFGPTRIGHGTFLHKISDEAQLNRIWEYLYKTRIPIGFFFVSLLGSKLDSGV
;
A
#
# COMPACT_ATOMS: atom_id res chain seq x y z
N LYS A 1 -7.65 -8.34 35.87
CA LYS A 1 -7.00 -7.20 35.19
C LYS A 1 -5.63 -7.68 34.73
N TYR A 2 -5.54 -8.16 33.49
CA TYR A 2 -4.26 -8.43 32.86
C TYR A 2 -3.74 -7.09 32.35
N ASN A 3 -2.61 -6.63 32.90
CA ASN A 3 -1.83 -5.54 32.31
C ASN A 3 -1.18 -6.12 31.05
N ASP A 4 -1.74 -5.82 29.89
CA ASP A 4 -1.19 -6.20 28.57
C ASP A 4 -0.45 -5.01 27.92
N ASP A 5 -0.41 -3.88 28.62
CA ASP A 5 -0.08 -2.54 28.16
C ASP A 5 1.43 -2.33 27.91
N LYS A 6 2.24 -3.40 27.90
CA LYS A 6 3.71 -3.32 27.78
C LYS A 6 4.36 -4.32 26.83
N ALA A 7 3.62 -5.26 26.21
CA ALA A 7 4.25 -6.34 25.44
C ALA A 7 4.70 -5.94 24.02
N THR A 8 4.17 -4.85 23.44
CA THR A 8 4.45 -4.46 22.05
C THR A 8 5.39 -3.27 21.90
N ASN A 9 6.01 -2.78 22.99
CA ASN A 9 6.93 -1.62 23.04
C ASN A 9 8.21 -1.83 22.17
N GLY A 10 8.05 -1.80 20.85
CA GLY A 10 9.11 -1.83 19.83
C GLY A 10 9.23 -3.10 18.99
N VAL A 11 8.44 -4.15 19.22
CA VAL A 11 8.52 -5.40 18.41
C VAL A 11 7.62 -5.32 17.17
N ILE A 12 6.38 -4.87 17.36
CA ILE A 12 5.44 -4.63 16.25
C ILE A 12 5.41 -3.12 16.03
N ILE A 13 5.94 -2.68 14.89
CA ILE A 13 6.00 -1.26 14.53
C ILE A 13 4.91 -0.85 13.54
N GLY A 14 4.11 -1.79 13.05
CA GLY A 14 3.14 -1.49 12.01
C GLY A 14 2.40 -2.65 11.39
N ILE A 15 1.61 -2.31 10.38
CA ILE A 15 0.76 -3.19 9.59
C ILE A 15 1.18 -3.08 8.12
N ASP A 16 1.29 -4.23 7.44
CA ASP A 16 1.53 -4.29 6.00
C ASP A 16 0.37 -5.05 5.33
N ILE A 17 -0.31 -4.39 4.39
CA ILE A 17 -1.40 -4.98 3.61
C ILE A 17 -0.80 -5.57 2.33
N SER A 18 -0.77 -6.90 2.28
CA SER A 18 -0.23 -7.70 1.17
C SER A 18 -1.14 -8.91 0.92
N GLY A 19 -0.86 -9.70 -0.12
CA GLY A 19 -1.62 -10.91 -0.45
C GLY A 19 -1.92 -11.00 -1.94
N ASP A 20 -3.07 -11.57 -2.29
CA ASP A 20 -3.53 -11.62 -3.68
C ASP A 20 -4.08 -10.24 -4.10
N PRO A 21 -3.44 -9.54 -5.07
CA PRO A 21 -3.83 -8.18 -5.44
C PRO A 21 -5.14 -8.10 -6.23
N LYS A 22 -5.80 -9.23 -6.48
CA LYS A 22 -7.20 -9.27 -6.97
C LYS A 22 -8.20 -8.76 -5.94
N TYR A 23 -7.85 -8.77 -4.66
CA TYR A 23 -8.75 -8.35 -3.59
C TYR A 23 -8.52 -6.88 -3.23
N ASP A 24 -9.60 -6.12 -3.30
CA ASP A 24 -9.61 -4.69 -3.02
C ASP A 24 -9.20 -4.34 -1.58
N ALA A 25 -8.06 -3.67 -1.43
CA ALA A 25 -7.46 -3.22 -0.20
C ALA A 25 -8.27 -2.09 0.47
N ARG A 26 -9.14 -1.38 -0.26
CA ARG A 26 -9.97 -0.30 0.30
C ARG A 26 -10.90 -0.80 1.40
N LYS A 27 -11.24 -2.09 1.38
CA LYS A 27 -12.02 -2.77 2.42
C LYS A 27 -11.40 -2.64 3.81
N PHE A 28 -10.07 -2.48 3.89
CA PHE A 28 -9.35 -2.30 5.14
C PHE A 28 -9.27 -0.84 5.58
N LEU A 29 -9.51 0.14 4.71
CA LEU A 29 -9.39 1.58 5.05
C LEU A 29 -10.24 1.99 6.26
N PRO A 30 -11.51 1.55 6.42
CA PRO A 30 -12.29 1.91 7.61
C PRO A 30 -11.67 1.40 8.91
N LEU A 31 -11.03 0.23 8.88
CA LEU A 31 -10.32 -0.33 10.03
C LEU A 31 -9.00 0.40 10.27
N LEU A 32 -8.20 0.58 9.23
CA LEU A 32 -6.89 1.24 9.30
C LEU A 32 -7.00 2.71 9.74
N ARG A 33 -8.09 3.41 9.39
CA ARG A 33 -8.38 4.76 9.89
C ARG A 33 -8.56 4.79 11.41
N LYS A 34 -9.12 3.74 12.01
CA LYS A 34 -9.34 3.67 13.47
C LYS A 34 -8.05 3.43 14.25
N VAL A 35 -7.09 2.75 13.64
CA VAL A 35 -5.83 2.35 14.28
C VAL A 35 -4.63 3.14 13.76
N LYS A 36 -4.86 4.20 12.95
CA LYS A 36 -3.80 4.96 12.29
C LYS A 36 -2.87 5.63 13.29
N ASP A 37 -3.40 6.06 14.43
CA ASP A 37 -2.63 6.74 15.48
C ASP A 37 -1.93 5.73 16.43
N ASP A 38 -2.34 4.45 16.40
CA ASP A 38 -1.76 3.38 17.23
C ASP A 38 -0.55 2.71 16.56
N PHE A 39 -0.49 2.73 15.22
CA PHE A 39 0.57 2.08 14.44
C PHE A 39 1.38 3.09 13.63
N PRO A 40 2.67 3.31 13.96
CA PRO A 40 3.49 4.31 13.27
C PRO A 40 3.84 3.93 11.82
N VAL A 41 3.73 2.65 11.46
CA VAL A 41 3.93 2.16 10.10
C VAL A 41 2.66 1.50 9.57
N ILE A 42 2.11 2.04 8.49
CA ILE A 42 1.09 1.36 7.68
C ILE A 42 1.57 1.32 6.24
N ALA A 43 1.63 0.14 5.66
CA ALA A 43 2.09 -0.09 4.30
C ALA A 43 1.00 -0.79 3.48
N PHE A 44 0.99 -0.50 2.17
CA PHE A 44 0.17 -1.25 1.21
C PHE A 44 1.06 -1.72 0.07
N HIS A 45 0.85 -2.95 -0.34
CA HIS A 45 1.21 -3.41 -1.65
C HIS A 45 0.18 -2.90 -2.67
N LEU A 46 0.61 -2.05 -3.61
CA LEU A 46 -0.27 -1.44 -4.61
C LEU A 46 0.35 -1.52 -5.99
N ALA A 47 -0.52 -1.53 -7.01
CA ALA A 47 -0.11 -1.53 -8.42
C ALA A 47 0.90 -2.66 -8.75
N GLU A 48 0.66 -3.84 -8.17
CA GLU A 48 1.38 -5.09 -8.49
C GLU A 48 0.97 -5.66 -9.85
N MET A 49 -0.28 -5.42 -10.26
CA MET A 49 -0.88 -5.85 -11.52
C MET A 49 -1.64 -4.67 -12.14
N LYS A 50 -1.63 -4.57 -13.47
CA LYS A 50 -2.24 -3.44 -14.21
C LYS A 50 -3.77 -3.49 -14.23
N GLU A 51 -4.36 -4.65 -13.93
CA GLU A 51 -5.80 -4.92 -13.95
C GLU A 51 -6.51 -4.37 -12.69
N TYR A 52 -5.79 -4.12 -11.61
CA TYR A 52 -6.33 -3.75 -10.28
C TYR A 52 -5.82 -2.38 -9.84
N MET A 53 -6.03 -1.36 -10.68
CA MET A 53 -5.54 0.01 -10.47
C MET A 53 -6.57 0.95 -9.83
N ASP A 54 -7.83 0.52 -9.72
CA ASP A 54 -8.95 1.34 -9.25
C ASP A 54 -8.86 1.68 -7.75
N GLU A 55 -8.27 0.80 -6.94
CA GLU A 55 -8.05 1.03 -5.51
C GLU A 55 -6.90 2.00 -5.19
N VAL A 56 -6.00 2.22 -6.15
CA VAL A 56 -4.68 2.82 -5.90
C VAL A 56 -4.81 4.25 -5.37
N GLU A 57 -5.69 5.06 -5.97
CA GLU A 57 -5.84 6.46 -5.57
C GLU A 57 -6.29 6.58 -4.11
N GLU A 58 -7.33 5.85 -3.70
CA GLU A 58 -7.86 5.91 -2.34
C GLU A 58 -6.84 5.40 -1.31
N CYS A 59 -6.12 4.32 -1.64
CA CYS A 59 -5.08 3.76 -0.79
C CYS A 59 -3.84 4.66 -0.69
N VAL A 60 -3.45 5.37 -1.76
CA VAL A 60 -2.39 6.38 -1.69
C VAL A 60 -2.84 7.59 -0.88
N LEU A 61 -4.04 8.11 -1.13
CA LEU A 61 -4.57 9.30 -0.44
C LEU A 61 -4.91 9.04 1.04
N PHE A 62 -5.07 7.78 1.45
CA PHE A 62 -5.07 7.41 2.87
C PHE A 62 -3.79 7.85 3.59
N GLY A 63 -2.67 7.96 2.86
CA GLY A 63 -1.38 8.39 3.36
C GLY A 63 -0.66 7.31 4.14
N PRO A 64 -0.31 6.17 3.51
CA PRO A 64 0.52 5.14 4.13
C PRO A 64 1.95 5.61 4.29
N THR A 65 2.68 4.97 5.20
CA THR A 65 4.09 5.26 5.48
C THR A 65 5.01 4.78 4.35
N ARG A 66 4.58 3.78 3.57
CA ARG A 66 5.26 3.30 2.35
C ARG A 66 4.29 2.61 1.41
N ILE A 67 4.65 2.53 0.13
CA ILE A 67 3.96 1.71 -0.88
C ILE A 67 4.89 0.58 -1.31
N GLY A 68 4.46 -0.67 -1.16
CA GLY A 68 5.14 -1.84 -1.71
C GLY A 68 4.86 -2.00 -3.19
N HIS A 69 5.86 -2.45 -3.94
CA HIS A 69 5.89 -2.62 -5.40
C HIS A 69 5.77 -1.32 -6.19
N GLY A 70 4.56 -0.73 -6.24
CA GLY A 70 4.26 0.45 -7.03
C GLY A 70 4.62 0.32 -8.52
N THR A 71 4.74 -0.90 -9.04
CA THR A 71 5.38 -1.17 -10.33
C THR A 71 4.57 -0.59 -11.48
N PHE A 72 3.24 -0.71 -11.41
CA PHE A 72 2.33 -0.24 -12.46
C PHE A 72 1.71 1.14 -12.17
N LEU A 73 2.18 1.90 -11.17
CA LEU A 73 1.68 3.26 -10.90
C LEU A 73 1.73 4.17 -12.13
N HIS A 74 2.79 4.04 -12.93
CA HIS A 74 2.97 4.79 -14.18
C HIS A 74 2.06 4.34 -15.35
N LYS A 75 1.24 3.30 -15.15
CA LYS A 75 0.30 2.76 -16.16
C LYS A 75 -1.15 3.19 -15.92
N ILE A 76 -1.43 4.00 -14.90
CA ILE A 76 -2.76 4.60 -14.71
C ILE A 76 -3.12 5.39 -15.97
N SER A 77 -4.25 5.04 -16.56
CA SER A 77 -4.67 5.58 -17.87
C SER A 77 -5.38 6.94 -17.74
N ASP A 78 -6.01 7.21 -16.60
CA ASP A 78 -6.61 8.50 -16.30
C ASP A 78 -5.53 9.50 -15.85
N GLU A 79 -5.23 10.47 -16.71
CA GLU A 79 -4.23 11.51 -16.45
C GLU A 79 -4.57 12.36 -15.21
N ALA A 80 -5.86 12.63 -14.96
CA ALA A 80 -6.26 13.43 -13.82
C ALA A 80 -6.03 12.66 -12.52
N GLN A 81 -6.36 11.37 -12.49
CA GLN A 81 -6.04 10.49 -11.37
C GLN A 81 -4.52 10.39 -11.15
N LEU A 82 -3.77 10.15 -12.22
CA LEU A 82 -2.32 10.02 -12.17
C LEU A 82 -1.68 11.31 -11.60
N ASN A 83 -2.12 12.49 -12.04
CA ASN A 83 -1.62 13.76 -11.54
C ASN A 83 -1.92 13.95 -10.05
N ARG A 84 -3.13 13.63 -9.57
CA ARG A 84 -3.46 13.72 -8.14
C ARG A 84 -2.57 12.82 -7.29
N ILE A 85 -2.33 11.59 -7.75
CA ILE A 85 -1.43 10.64 -7.07
C ILE A 85 0.00 11.18 -7.06
N TRP A 86 0.52 11.68 -8.20
CA TRP A 86 1.87 12.23 -8.29
C TRP A 86 2.07 13.44 -7.39
N GLU A 87 1.15 14.40 -7.42
CA GLU A 87 1.20 15.59 -6.56
C GLU A 87 1.22 15.18 -5.09
N TYR A 88 0.37 14.22 -4.71
CA TYR A 88 0.31 13.72 -3.35
C TYR A 88 1.61 13.03 -2.93
N LEU A 89 2.13 12.11 -3.73
CA LEU A 89 3.38 11.39 -3.45
C LEU A 89 4.58 12.34 -3.38
N TYR A 90 4.65 13.32 -4.28
CA TYR A 90 5.72 14.31 -4.30
C TYR A 90 5.70 15.19 -3.04
N LYS A 91 4.51 15.62 -2.61
CA LYS A 91 4.31 16.44 -1.41
C LYS A 91 4.60 15.67 -0.12
N THR A 92 4.14 14.42 -0.04
CA THR A 92 4.22 13.60 1.18
C THR A 92 5.53 12.82 1.28
N ARG A 93 6.29 12.69 0.19
CA ARG A 93 7.55 11.94 0.12
C ARG A 93 7.39 10.48 0.55
N ILE A 94 6.23 9.87 0.28
CA ILE A 94 5.99 8.46 0.58
C ILE A 94 6.96 7.60 -0.24
N PRO A 95 7.79 6.77 0.40
CA PRO A 95 8.72 5.90 -0.31
C PRO A 95 7.98 4.77 -1.02
N ILE A 96 8.42 4.47 -2.24
CA ILE A 96 7.95 3.34 -3.05
C ILE A 96 9.01 2.23 -2.98
N GLY A 97 8.67 1.12 -2.34
CA GLY A 97 9.53 -0.05 -2.22
C GLY A 97 9.49 -0.90 -3.48
N PHE A 98 10.60 -0.95 -4.21
CA PHE A 98 10.73 -1.76 -5.43
C PHE A 98 11.46 -3.08 -5.13
N PHE A 99 10.77 -4.22 -5.28
CA PHE A 99 11.34 -5.55 -5.02
C PHE A 99 11.61 -6.31 -6.32
N PHE A 100 12.86 -6.32 -6.77
CA PHE A 100 13.28 -6.92 -8.05
C PHE A 100 12.91 -8.41 -8.22
N VAL A 101 13.00 -9.22 -7.17
CA VAL A 101 12.71 -10.67 -7.25
C VAL A 101 11.21 -10.94 -7.37
N SER A 102 10.38 -10.10 -6.74
CA SER A 102 8.92 -10.27 -6.77
C SER A 102 8.32 -9.99 -8.16
N LEU A 103 8.98 -9.13 -8.94
CA LEU A 103 8.57 -8.81 -10.32
C LEU A 103 8.73 -9.99 -11.28
N LEU A 104 9.69 -10.89 -11.03
CA LEU A 104 9.88 -12.09 -11.84
C LEU A 104 8.79 -13.12 -11.55
N GLY A 105 8.36 -13.25 -10.29
CA GLY A 105 7.24 -14.12 -9.90
C GLY A 105 5.90 -13.66 -10.47
N SER A 106 5.58 -12.37 -10.40
CA SER A 106 4.32 -11.85 -10.93
C SER A 106 4.22 -11.97 -12.46
N LYS A 107 5.34 -11.96 -13.19
CA LYS A 107 5.35 -12.27 -14.63
C LYS A 107 5.03 -13.74 -14.93
N LEU A 108 5.48 -14.67 -14.08
CA LEU A 108 5.18 -16.10 -14.24
C LEU A 108 3.70 -16.40 -13.93
N ASP A 109 3.13 -15.74 -12.92
CA ASP A 109 1.70 -15.92 -12.55
C ASP A 109 0.74 -15.19 -13.50
N SER A 110 1.21 -14.15 -14.21
CA SER A 110 0.43 -13.45 -15.24
C SER A 110 0.49 -14.09 -16.64
N GLY A 111 1.16 -15.25 -16.77
CA GLY A 111 1.05 -16.11 -17.95
C GLY A 111 1.60 -15.50 -19.25
N VAL A 112 2.68 -14.70 -19.17
CA VAL A 112 3.44 -14.25 -20.36
C VAL A 112 4.65 -15.14 -20.57
#